data_AF-A0A7S2I4H4-F1
#
_entry.id   AF-A0A7S2I4H4-F1
#
_cell.length_a   1.000
_cell.length_b   1.000
_cell.length_c   1.000
_cell.angle_alpha   90.00
_cell.angle_beta   90.00
_cell.angle_gamma   90.00
#
_symmetry.space_group_name_H-M   'P 1'
#
loop_
_entity.id
_entity.type
_entity.pdbx_description
1 polymer ?
#
loop_
_entity_poly.entity_id
_entity_poly.type
_entity_poly.pdbx_seq_one_letter_code
_entity_poly.pdbx_strand_id
1 'polypeptide(L)'
;ITVAFAPIPPLLPRFDGYDATPSYFILGGLVFTRLSTPWYQEYLATEEMQSVAVPEAVVEKVRAWRVSGEEVVILTRVLKHSVNEGIEPASVRILETVNGERVATLQE
;
A
#
# COMPACT_ATOMS: atom_id res chain seq x y z
N ILE A 1 -40.03 3.21 -10.65
CA ILE A 1 -38.56 3.03 -10.71
C ILE A 1 -38.13 2.55 -9.33
N THR A 2 -37.48 1.39 -9.25
CA THR A 2 -37.00 0.83 -7.99
C THR A 2 -35.47 0.97 -7.98
N VAL A 3 -34.93 1.64 -6.96
CA VAL A 3 -33.48 1.83 -6.79
C VAL A 3 -33.05 1.11 -5.53
N ALA A 4 -31.99 0.31 -5.61
CA ALA A 4 -31.37 -0.34 -4.47
C ALA A 4 -30.18 0.48 -3.98
N PHE A 5 -30.15 0.80 -2.70
CA PHE A 5 -29.03 1.49 -2.06
C PHE A 5 -28.04 0.44 -1.53
N ALA A 6 -26.76 0.66 -1.82
CA ALA A 6 -25.66 -0.17 -1.32
C ALA A 6 -24.44 0.71 -0.99
N PRO A 7 -23.59 0.31 -0.03
CA PRO A 7 -22.37 1.03 0.27
C PRO A 7 -21.39 0.98 -0.90
N ILE A 8 -20.68 2.07 -1.15
CA ILE A 8 -19.59 2.12 -2.14
C ILE A 8 -18.35 1.49 -1.48
N PRO A 9 -17.84 0.36 -2.00
CA PRO A 9 -16.70 -0.30 -1.38
C PRO A 9 -15.43 0.56 -1.53
N PRO A 10 -14.70 0.84 -0.45
CA PRO A 10 -13.44 1.57 -0.53
C PRO A 10 -12.35 0.70 -1.13
N LEU A 11 -11.40 1.30 -1.87
CA LEU A 11 -10.24 0.56 -2.38
C LEU A 11 -9.39 0.00 -1.23
N LEU A 12 -9.11 0.85 -0.24
CA LEU A 12 -8.28 0.53 0.91
C LEU A 12 -9.12 0.13 2.14
N PRO A 13 -8.61 -0.78 2.98
CA PRO A 13 -9.12 -0.96 4.33
C PRO A 13 -9.03 0.33 5.16
N ARG A 14 -10.07 0.62 5.95
CA ARG A 14 -10.23 1.94 6.60
C ARG A 14 -10.09 1.94 8.12
N PHE A 15 -10.42 0.84 8.79
CA PHE A 15 -10.57 0.76 10.23
C PHE A 15 -9.66 -0.30 10.83
N ASP A 16 -8.75 0.15 11.69
CA ASP A 16 -7.82 -0.72 12.42
C ASP A 16 -8.59 -1.75 13.27
N GLY A 17 -8.17 -3.01 13.21
CA GLY A 17 -8.79 -4.13 13.92
C GLY A 17 -10.13 -4.62 13.36
N TYR A 18 -10.63 -4.03 12.27
CA TYR A 18 -11.88 -4.44 11.63
C TYR A 18 -11.66 -4.97 10.20
N ASP A 19 -11.33 -4.08 9.27
CA ASP A 19 -10.99 -4.43 7.88
C ASP A 19 -9.50 -4.21 7.60
N ALA A 20 -8.85 -3.33 8.37
CA ALA A 20 -7.41 -3.11 8.33
C ALA A 20 -6.71 -3.95 9.42
N THR A 21 -5.86 -4.86 8.98
CA THR A 21 -4.91 -5.60 9.82
C THR A 21 -3.54 -5.49 9.16
N PRO A 22 -2.47 -5.13 9.88
CA PRO A 22 -1.15 -5.02 9.29
C PRO A 22 -0.71 -6.37 8.72
N SER A 23 -0.23 -6.37 7.49
CA SER A 23 0.28 -7.56 6.80
C SER A 23 1.43 -7.11 5.92
N TYR A 24 2.57 -7.79 6.04
CA TYR A 24 3.78 -7.43 5.32
C TYR A 24 4.58 -8.68 5.00
N PHE A 25 5.46 -8.56 4.00
CA PHE A 25 6.53 -9.51 3.78
C PHE A 25 7.82 -8.76 3.44
N ILE A 26 8.96 -9.43 3.61
CA ILE A 26 10.27 -8.86 3.34
C ILE A 26 11.02 -9.80 2.41
N LEU A 27 11.52 -9.26 1.30
CA LEU A 27 12.35 -10.00 0.35
C LEU A 27 13.59 -9.18 0.00
N GLY A 28 14.78 -9.73 0.27
CA GLY A 28 16.04 -9.02 -0.02
C GLY A 28 16.16 -7.65 0.67
N GLY A 29 15.49 -7.46 1.81
CA GLY A 29 15.42 -6.18 2.53
C GLY A 29 14.36 -5.19 2.01
N LEU A 30 13.63 -5.52 0.95
CA LEU A 30 12.48 -4.74 0.47
C LEU A 30 11.25 -5.08 1.32
N VAL A 31 10.66 -4.08 1.99
CA VAL A 31 9.51 -4.26 2.86
C VAL A 31 8.23 -3.92 2.10
N PHE A 32 7.41 -4.94 1.84
CA PHE A 32 6.13 -4.79 1.16
C PHE A 32 4.98 -4.91 2.13
N THR A 33 3.96 -4.07 1.97
CA THR A 33 2.71 -4.12 2.76
C THR A 33 1.54 -3.77 1.86
N ARG A 34 0.34 -4.18 2.26
CA ARG A 34 -0.88 -3.59 1.71
C ARG A 34 -1.04 -2.16 2.23
N LEU A 35 -1.39 -1.23 1.36
CA LEU A 35 -1.74 0.14 1.70
C LEU A 35 -3.11 0.14 2.41
N SER A 36 -3.21 0.87 3.51
CA SER A 36 -4.46 1.04 4.27
C SER A 36 -4.59 2.49 4.73
N THR A 37 -5.81 2.92 5.06
CA THR A 37 -6.03 4.26 5.64
C THR A 37 -5.29 4.42 6.98
N PRO A 38 -5.31 3.45 7.92
CA PRO A 38 -4.52 3.55 9.14
C PRO A 38 -3.01 3.68 8.87
N TRP A 39 -2.46 2.93 7.91
CA TRP A 39 -1.04 3.06 7.53
C TRP A 39 -0.72 4.48 7.05
N TYR A 40 -1.57 5.04 6.17
CA TYR A 40 -1.36 6.38 5.63
C TYR A 40 -1.48 7.47 6.71
N GLN A 41 -2.43 7.33 7.63
CA GLN A 41 -2.60 8.24 8.76
C GLN A 41 -1.39 8.22 9.70
N GLU A 42 -0.91 7.04 10.07
CA GLU A 42 0.25 6.88 10.95
C GLU A 42 1.52 7.45 10.30
N TYR A 43 1.68 7.21 8.99
CA TYR A 43 2.79 7.73 8.21
C TYR A 43 2.82 9.26 8.20
N LEU A 44 1.66 9.91 8.06
CA LEU A 44 1.56 11.37 8.11
C LEU A 44 1.77 11.92 9.52
N ALA A 45 1.42 11.17 10.56
CA ALA A 45 1.49 11.62 11.94
C ALA A 45 2.92 11.60 12.53
N THR A 46 3.83 10.79 11.99
CA THR A 46 5.16 10.58 12.57
C THR A 46 6.29 11.14 11.71
N GLU A 47 7.05 12.10 12.25
CA GLU A 47 8.20 12.73 11.55
C GLU A 47 9.26 11.70 11.11
N GLU A 48 9.46 10.63 11.88
CA GLU A 48 10.38 9.54 11.52
C GLU A 48 9.92 8.76 10.27
N MET A 49 8.61 8.63 10.03
CA MET A 49 8.08 7.96 8.85
C MET A 49 8.04 8.88 7.63
N GLN A 50 7.93 10.19 7.82
CA GLN A 50 8.05 11.20 6.76
C GLN A 50 9.45 11.29 6.13
N SER A 51 10.43 10.53 6.64
CA SER A 51 11.77 10.37 6.01
C SER A 51 11.72 9.77 4.61
N VAL A 52 10.61 9.12 4.24
CA VAL A 52 10.36 8.61 2.89
C VAL A 52 9.27 9.49 2.24
N ALA A 53 9.38 9.77 0.95
CA ALA A 53 8.35 10.53 0.25
C ALA A 53 7.16 9.64 -0.10
N VAL A 54 5.93 10.16 0.05
CA VAL A 54 4.70 9.52 -0.47
C VAL A 54 4.31 10.23 -1.76
N PRO A 55 4.46 9.61 -2.94
CA PRO A 55 4.09 10.23 -4.21
C PRO A 55 2.58 10.44 -4.33
N GLU A 56 2.15 11.43 -5.13
CA GLU A 56 0.73 11.71 -5.39
C GLU A 56 -0.02 10.48 -5.91
N ALA A 57 0.64 9.62 -6.70
CA ALA A 57 0.04 8.38 -7.18
C ALA A 57 -0.43 7.44 -6.04
N VAL A 58 0.26 7.44 -4.90
CA VAL A 58 -0.15 6.70 -3.69
C VAL A 58 -1.30 7.41 -2.99
N VAL A 59 -1.25 8.74 -2.89
CA VAL A 59 -2.30 9.58 -2.28
C VAL A 59 -3.63 9.41 -3.01
N GLU A 60 -3.59 9.37 -4.34
CA GLU A 60 -4.79 9.16 -5.16
C GLU A 60 -5.44 7.78 -4.92
N LYS A 61 -4.66 6.75 -4.58
CA LYS A 61 -5.22 5.44 -4.17
C LYS A 61 -5.95 5.50 -2.84
N VAL A 62 -5.57 6.40 -1.93
CA VAL A 62 -6.28 6.61 -0.65
C VAL A 62 -7.70 7.16 -0.88
N ARG A 63 -7.88 7.95 -1.94
CA ARG A 63 -9.16 8.57 -2.31
C ARG A 63 -10.01 7.70 -3.24
N ALA A 64 -9.44 6.63 -3.79
CA ALA A 64 -10.09 5.81 -4.79
C ALA A 64 -11.15 4.85 -4.22
N TRP A 65 -12.14 4.55 -5.06
CA TRP A 65 -13.15 3.53 -4.79
C TRP A 65 -12.77 2.21 -5.45
N ARG A 66 -13.21 1.12 -4.84
CA ARG A 66 -12.91 -0.22 -5.32
C ARG A 66 -13.69 -0.51 -6.59
N VAL A 67 -12.99 -0.99 -7.62
CA VAL A 67 -13.60 -1.48 -8.87
C VAL A 67 -13.67 -3.01 -8.84
N SER A 68 -12.69 -3.69 -8.24
CA SER A 68 -12.59 -5.15 -8.11
C SER A 68 -11.97 -5.56 -6.76
N GLY A 69 -11.81 -6.85 -6.47
CA GLY A 69 -11.22 -7.34 -5.20
C GLY A 69 -9.73 -7.02 -4.98
N GLU A 70 -9.15 -6.05 -5.69
CA GLU A 70 -7.73 -5.70 -5.68
C GLU A 70 -7.30 -4.93 -4.42
N GLU A 71 -6.09 -5.21 -3.95
CA GLU A 71 -5.36 -4.45 -2.95
C GLU A 71 -4.30 -3.57 -3.62
N VAL A 72 -3.85 -2.53 -2.91
CA VAL A 72 -2.71 -1.74 -3.34
C VAL A 72 -1.50 -2.18 -2.53
N VAL A 73 -0.62 -2.96 -3.15
CA VAL A 73 0.64 -3.39 -2.53
C VAL A 73 1.68 -2.29 -2.73
N ILE A 74 2.38 -1.93 -1.67
CA ILE A 74 3.41 -0.89 -1.68
C ILE A 74 4.74 -1.41 -1.14
N LEU A 75 5.83 -0.98 -1.76
CA LEU A 75 7.16 -0.95 -1.15
C LEU A 75 7.21 0.24 -0.21
N THR A 76 7.20 -0.01 1.10
CA THR A 76 7.19 1.05 2.11
C THR A 76 8.59 1.47 2.53
N ARG A 77 9.56 0.55 2.55
CA ARG A 77 10.91 0.80 3.06
C ARG A 77 11.90 -0.20 2.48
N VAL A 78 13.18 0.20 2.44
CA VAL A 78 14.30 -0.66 2.07
C VAL A 78 15.27 -0.76 3.24
N LEU A 79 15.47 -1.97 3.76
CA LEU A 79 16.46 -2.29 4.78
C LEU A 79 17.80 -2.52 4.09
N LYS A 80 18.73 -1.57 4.23
CA LYS A 80 20.01 -1.56 3.52
C LYS A 80 20.78 -2.87 3.71
N HIS A 81 21.15 -3.50 2.59
CA HIS A 81 21.96 -4.71 2.54
C HIS A 81 22.68 -4.79 1.18
N SER A 82 23.78 -5.52 1.09
CA SER A 82 24.54 -5.66 -0.17
C SER A 82 23.68 -6.17 -1.34
N VAL A 83 22.71 -7.03 -1.05
CA VAL A 83 21.77 -7.59 -2.04
C VAL A 83 20.81 -6.57 -2.66
N ASN A 84 20.59 -5.42 -2.02
CA ASN A 84 19.70 -4.37 -2.50
C ASN A 84 20.43 -3.06 -2.80
N GLU A 85 21.75 -3.12 -2.98
CA GLU A 85 22.54 -2.00 -3.45
C GLU A 85 22.00 -1.44 -4.77
N GLY A 86 21.93 -0.11 -4.86
CA GLY A 86 21.34 0.60 -5.99
C GLY A 86 19.83 0.82 -5.90
N ILE A 87 19.12 0.19 -4.95
CA ILE A 87 17.69 0.46 -4.74
C ILE A 87 17.53 1.60 -3.72
N GLU A 88 17.04 2.75 -4.19
CA GLU A 88 16.92 3.95 -3.36
C GLU A 88 15.74 3.86 -2.35
N PRO A 89 15.94 4.16 -1.05
CA PRO A 89 14.88 4.11 -0.03
C PRO A 89 14.01 5.39 0.02
N ALA A 90 14.13 6.30 -0.94
CA ALA A 90 13.62 7.67 -0.81
C ALA A 90 12.10 7.85 -1.00
N SER A 91 11.40 6.85 -1.55
CA SER A 91 9.96 6.96 -1.81
C SER A 91 9.21 5.65 -1.66
N VAL A 92 7.95 5.78 -1.23
CA VAL A 92 6.95 4.70 -1.29
C VAL A 92 6.59 4.44 -2.74
N ARG A 93 6.48 3.17 -3.12
CA ARG A 93 6.20 2.78 -4.52
C ARG A 93 5.09 1.74 -4.55
N ILE A 94 4.22 1.82 -5.54
CA ILE A 94 3.20 0.79 -5.79
C ILE A 94 3.86 -0.37 -6.53
N LEU A 95 3.64 -1.60 -6.06
CA LEU A 95 4.06 -2.81 -6.75
C LEU A 95 2.97 -3.21 -7.75
N GLU A 96 3.19 -2.93 -9.03
CA GLU A 96 2.22 -3.26 -10.08
C GLU A 96 2.44 -4.65 -10.67
N THR A 97 3.71 -5.04 -10.87
CA THR A 97 4.06 -6.32 -11.48
C THR A 97 5.29 -6.97 -10.85
N VAL A 98 5.34 -8.30 -10.93
CA VAL A 98 6.50 -9.13 -10.59
C VAL A 98 6.74 -10.07 -11.76
N ASN A 99 7.95 -10.06 -12.34
CA ASN A 99 8.30 -10.88 -13.51
C ASN A 99 7.33 -10.75 -14.70
N GLY A 100 6.71 -9.59 -14.86
CA GLY A 100 5.74 -9.32 -15.92
C GLY A 100 4.28 -9.70 -15.59
N GLU A 101 4.03 -10.34 -14.45
CA GLU A 101 2.69 -10.68 -13.98
C GLU A 101 2.14 -9.59 -13.04
N ARG A 102 0.86 -9.24 -13.21
CA ARG A 102 0.21 -8.21 -12.39
C ARG A 102 -0.04 -8.73 -10.98
N VAL A 103 0.29 -7.92 -9.98
CA VAL A 103 -0.03 -8.19 -8.57
C VAL A 103 -1.40 -7.61 -8.26
N ALA A 104 -2.36 -8.44 -7.82
CA ALA A 104 -3.68 -7.99 -7.39
C ALA A 104 -3.82 -7.93 -5.87
N THR A 105 -3.08 -8.77 -5.13
CA THR A 105 -3.11 -8.77 -3.65
C THR A 105 -1.73 -9.00 -3.05
N LEU A 106 -1.59 -8.78 -1.73
CA LEU A 106 -0.32 -9.07 -1.03
C LEU A 106 0.00 -10.58 -0.93
N GLN A 107 -0.99 -11.46 -1.08
CA GLN A 107 -0.84 -12.91 -0.89
C GLN A 107 -0.48 -13.69 -2.16
N GLU A 108 -0.56 -13.04 -3.33
CA GLU A 108 -0.17 -13.61 -4.64
C GLU A 108 1.35 -13.52 -4.84
#